data_AF-A0A6C2YJ14-F1
#
_entry.id   AF-A0A6C2YJ14-F1
#
_cell.length_a   1.000
_cell.length_b   1.000
_cell.length_c   1.000
_cell.angle_alpha   90.00
_cell.angle_beta   90.00
_cell.angle_gamma   90.00
#
_symmetry.space_group_name_H-M   'P 1'
#
loop_
_entity.id
_entity.type
_entity.pdbx_description
1 polymer ?
#
loop_
_entity_poly.entity_id
_entity_poly.type
_entity_poly.pdbx_seq_one_letter_code
_entity_poly.pdbx_strand_id
1 'polypeptide(L)'
;MSKKKALRAAFREAVFSRAKHRCECCGVAGFDRQAGSGNGVPLDAHHIEDRHTFAHGGYVLENGIAVCDDCHLKAEAYHMNREPEPGFWPHELYAKIGSSHADALAADAEHAERPSTN
;
A
#
# COMPACT_ATOMS: atom_id res chain seq x y z
N MET A 1 -20.94 7.79 -3.03
CA MET A 1 -19.88 6.78 -2.83
C MET A 1 -19.96 6.31 -1.38
N SER A 2 -19.81 5.01 -1.07
CA SER A 2 -19.86 4.58 0.35
C SER A 2 -18.60 5.03 1.10
N LYS A 3 -18.69 5.21 2.43
CA LYS A 3 -17.53 5.58 3.28
C LYS A 3 -16.33 4.65 3.08
N LYS A 4 -16.59 3.34 3.00
CA LYS A 4 -15.56 2.31 2.75
C LYS A 4 -14.90 2.47 1.37
N LYS A 5 -15.66 2.84 0.34
CA LYS A 5 -15.11 3.06 -1.01
C LYS A 5 -14.26 4.34 -1.04
N ALA A 6 -14.69 5.40 -0.35
CA ALA A 6 -13.91 6.64 -0.24
C ALA A 6 -12.58 6.41 0.50
N LEU A 7 -12.59 5.65 1.61
CA LEU A 7 -11.39 5.28 2.36
C LEU A 7 -10.36 4.56 1.48
N ARG A 8 -10.79 3.52 0.76
CA ARG A 8 -9.91 2.76 -0.16
C ARG A 8 -9.35 3.64 -1.28
N ALA A 9 -10.17 4.56 -1.81
CA ALA A 9 -9.72 5.49 -2.83
C ALA A 9 -8.67 6.47 -2.29
N ALA A 10 -8.87 7.01 -1.08
CA ALA A 10 -7.92 7.92 -0.43
C ALA A 10 -6.59 7.23 -0.10
N PHE A 11 -6.63 6.00 0.43
CA PHE A 11 -5.43 5.19 0.67
C PHE A 11 -4.64 4.98 -0.63
N ARG A 12 -5.31 4.52 -1.69
CA ARG A 12 -4.69 4.28 -2.99
C ARG A 12 -4.07 5.54 -3.58
N GLU A 13 -4.78 6.67 -3.54
CA GLU A 13 -4.30 7.96 -4.03
C GLU A 13 -3.05 8.41 -3.25
N ALA A 14 -3.08 8.32 -1.92
CA ALA A 14 -1.95 8.71 -1.07
C ALA A 14 -0.69 7.87 -1.39
N VAL A 15 -0.86 6.55 -1.56
CA VAL A 15 0.22 5.62 -1.91
C VAL A 15 0.82 5.98 -3.28
N PHE A 16 0.00 6.16 -4.31
CA PHE A 16 0.51 6.50 -5.65
C PHE A 16 1.12 7.91 -5.73
N SER A 17 0.58 8.86 -4.98
CA SER A 17 1.13 10.21 -4.86
C SER A 17 2.54 10.19 -4.26
N ARG A 18 2.75 9.48 -3.14
CA ARG A 18 4.08 9.28 -2.54
C ARG A 18 5.04 8.61 -3.53
N ALA A 19 4.57 7.56 -4.18
CA ALA A 19 5.37 6.77 -5.12
C ALA A 19 5.63 7.46 -6.46
N LYS A 20 5.03 8.64 -6.70
CA LYS A 20 5.09 9.37 -7.98
C LYS A 20 4.72 8.47 -9.17
N HIS A 21 3.70 7.63 -8.99
CA HIS A 21 3.26 6.62 -9.96
C HIS A 21 4.40 5.70 -10.48
N ARG A 22 5.25 5.24 -9.56
CA ARG A 22 6.30 4.25 -9.83
C ARG A 22 6.18 3.08 -8.87
N CYS A 23 6.59 1.90 -9.31
CA CYS A 23 6.78 0.79 -8.39
C CYS A 23 7.91 1.13 -7.41
N GLU A 24 7.64 1.06 -6.11
CA GLU A 24 8.63 1.37 -5.06
C GLU A 24 9.63 0.22 -4.84
N CYS A 25 9.40 -0.94 -5.47
CA CYS A 25 10.34 -2.06 -5.46
C CYS A 25 11.36 -2.01 -6.61
N CYS A 26 10.90 -1.76 -7.84
CA CYS A 26 11.76 -1.83 -9.05
C CYS A 26 11.88 -0.50 -9.82
N GLY A 27 11.14 0.54 -9.45
CA GLY A 27 11.23 1.87 -10.04
C GLY A 27 10.51 2.06 -11.39
N VAL A 28 9.90 1.00 -11.94
CA VAL A 28 9.16 1.08 -13.21
C VAL A 28 8.02 2.10 -13.10
N ALA A 29 7.91 2.97 -14.11
CA ALA A 29 6.81 3.92 -14.19
C ALA A 29 5.52 3.21 -14.60
N GLY A 30 4.41 3.65 -14.03
CA GLY A 30 3.13 3.03 -14.29
C GLY A 30 1.94 3.93 -14.05
N PHE A 31 0.77 3.33 -14.07
CA PHE A 31 -0.49 4.00 -13.84
C PHE A 31 -1.32 3.21 -12.84
N ASP A 32 -2.20 3.91 -12.14
CA ASP A 32 -3.17 3.31 -11.25
C ASP A 32 -4.15 2.46 -12.04
N ARG A 33 -4.12 1.13 -11.87
CA ARG A 33 -4.95 0.23 -12.68
C ARG A 33 -6.45 0.41 -12.46
N GLN A 34 -6.84 0.96 -11.32
CA GLN A 34 -8.25 1.23 -11.00
C GLN A 34 -8.73 2.57 -11.57
N ALA A 35 -7.82 3.43 -12.03
CA ALA A 35 -8.14 4.68 -12.73
C ALA A 35 -8.38 4.50 -14.25
N GLY A 36 -8.14 3.30 -14.80
CA GLY A 36 -8.30 3.00 -16.22
C GLY A 36 -6.96 2.76 -16.91
N SER A 37 -6.82 3.22 -18.15
CA SER A 37 -5.58 3.08 -18.93
C SER A 37 -4.67 4.30 -18.76
N GLY A 38 -3.35 4.08 -18.68
CA GLY A 38 -2.35 5.14 -18.63
C GLY A 38 -1.04 4.72 -19.31
N ASN A 39 -0.02 5.57 -19.20
CA ASN A 39 1.31 5.26 -19.71
C ASN A 39 2.08 4.40 -18.71
N GLY A 40 2.79 3.37 -19.20
CA GLY A 40 3.60 2.47 -18.38
C GLY A 40 2.86 1.17 -18.00
N VAL A 41 3.27 0.55 -16.89
CA VAL A 41 2.65 -0.70 -16.40
C VAL A 41 1.52 -0.42 -15.41
N PRO A 42 0.54 -1.32 -15.28
CA PRO A 42 -0.44 -1.24 -14.19
C PRO A 42 0.26 -1.32 -12.82
N LEU A 43 -0.14 -0.44 -11.90
CA LEU A 43 0.30 -0.44 -10.51
C LEU A 43 -0.88 -0.67 -9.57
N ASP A 44 -0.58 -1.31 -8.44
CA ASP A 44 -1.49 -1.52 -7.32
C ASP A 44 -0.93 -0.92 -6.03
N ALA A 45 -1.85 -0.43 -5.18
CA ALA A 45 -1.56 -0.08 -3.80
C ALA A 45 -1.73 -1.34 -2.93
N HIS A 46 -0.61 -1.97 -2.61
CA HIS A 46 -0.54 -3.19 -1.82
C HIS A 46 -0.39 -2.87 -0.33
N HIS A 47 -1.01 -3.67 0.54
CA HIS A 47 -0.77 -3.56 1.98
C HIS A 47 0.47 -4.38 2.34
N ILE A 48 1.43 -3.80 3.05
CA ILE A 48 2.66 -4.50 3.45
C ILE A 48 2.33 -5.60 4.47
N GLU A 49 1.55 -5.26 5.50
CA GLU A 49 1.01 -6.19 6.49
C GLU A 49 -0.50 -6.38 6.29
N ASP A 50 -1.03 -7.56 6.66
CA ASP A 50 -2.45 -7.87 6.50
C ASP A 50 -3.31 -6.84 7.24
N ARG A 51 -4.23 -6.19 6.53
CA ARG A 51 -5.22 -5.25 7.07
C ARG A 51 -5.97 -5.75 8.31
N HIS A 52 -6.08 -7.06 8.51
CA HIS A 52 -6.75 -7.68 9.66
C HIS A 52 -5.93 -7.63 10.95
N THR A 53 -4.64 -7.32 10.89
CA THR A 53 -3.78 -7.09 12.07
C THR A 53 -3.94 -5.67 12.64
N PHE A 54 -4.60 -4.78 11.91
CA PHE A 54 -4.84 -3.39 12.27
C PHE A 54 -6.28 -3.18 12.78
N ALA A 55 -6.45 -2.30 13.77
CA ALA A 55 -7.75 -2.05 14.40
C ALA A 55 -8.74 -1.36 13.43
N HIS A 56 -8.23 -0.49 12.56
CA HIS A 56 -9.00 0.30 11.59
C HIS A 56 -8.78 -0.14 10.15
N GLY A 57 -8.17 -1.32 9.96
CA GLY A 57 -8.02 -1.97 8.65
C GLY A 57 -6.77 -1.56 7.89
N GLY A 58 -5.82 -0.83 8.49
CA GLY A 58 -4.49 -0.61 7.93
C GLY A 58 -4.46 0.20 6.65
N TYR A 59 -5.53 0.95 6.34
CA TYR A 59 -5.64 1.84 5.18
C TYR A 59 -4.87 3.16 5.40
N VAL A 60 -3.64 3.04 5.88
CA VAL A 60 -2.73 4.14 6.21
C VAL A 60 -1.53 4.13 5.28
N LEU A 61 -0.98 5.32 5.01
CA LEU A 61 0.09 5.48 4.02
C LEU A 61 1.32 4.63 4.39
N GLU A 62 1.58 4.53 5.67
CA GLU A 62 2.67 3.81 6.33
C GLU A 62 2.60 2.30 6.08
N ASN A 63 1.42 1.75 5.78
CA ASN A 63 1.21 0.33 5.47
C ASN A 63 0.97 0.07 3.97
N GLY A 64 0.96 1.11 3.13
CA GLY A 64 0.70 0.98 1.70
C GLY A 64 1.97 1.13 0.87
N ILE A 65 2.16 0.27 -0.14
CA ILE A 65 3.26 0.34 -1.10
C ILE A 65 2.74 0.23 -2.54
N ALA A 66 3.29 1.04 -3.45
CA ALA A 66 2.96 0.99 -4.86
C ALA A 66 3.82 -0.07 -5.56
N VAL A 67 3.18 -1.06 -6.19
CA VAL A 67 3.87 -2.18 -6.85
C VAL A 67 3.29 -2.47 -8.24
N CYS A 68 4.14 -2.87 -9.19
CA CYS A 68 3.69 -3.49 -10.44
C CYS A 68 3.30 -4.95 -10.22
N ASP A 69 2.69 -5.60 -11.21
CA ASP A 69 2.23 -6.99 -11.10
C ASP A 69 3.31 -7.99 -10.62
N ASP A 70 4.52 -7.91 -11.19
CA ASP A 70 5.61 -8.81 -10.80
C ASP A 70 6.04 -8.61 -9.34
N CYS A 71 6.13 -7.36 -8.90
CA CYS A 71 6.49 -7.04 -7.52
C CYS A 71 5.34 -7.33 -6.55
N HIS A 72 4.10 -7.20 -6.99
CA HIS A 72 2.92 -7.54 -6.22
C HIS A 72 2.91 -9.03 -5.89
N LEU A 73 3.16 -9.90 -6.87
CA LEU A 73 3.21 -11.35 -6.63
C LEU A 73 4.28 -11.76 -5.61
N LYS A 74 5.43 -11.08 -5.62
CA LYS A 74 6.52 -11.32 -4.67
C LYS A 74 6.18 -10.85 -3.26
N ALA A 75 5.55 -9.69 -3.12
CA ALA A 75 5.06 -9.18 -1.83
C ALA A 75 3.93 -10.08 -1.28
N GLU A 76 3.01 -10.51 -2.14
CA GLU A 76 1.87 -11.37 -1.78
C GLU A 76 2.30 -12.74 -1.24
N ALA A 77 3.53 -13.20 -1.53
CA ALA A 77 4.07 -14.44 -0.98
C ALA A 77 3.95 -14.49 0.55
N TYR A 78 4.20 -13.36 1.23
CA TYR A 78 4.06 -13.24 2.68
C TYR A 78 2.62 -13.55 3.13
N HIS A 79 1.62 -12.93 2.50
CA HIS A 79 0.20 -13.11 2.82
C HIS A 79 -0.30 -14.53 2.50
N MET A 80 0.36 -15.24 1.58
CA MET A 80 0.07 -16.63 1.26
C MET A 80 0.77 -17.65 2.17
N ASN A 81 1.43 -17.21 3.26
CA ASN A 81 2.28 -18.05 4.11
C ASN A 81 3.39 -18.78 3.32
N ARG A 82 3.94 -18.12 2.31
CA ARG A 82 5.12 -18.57 1.56
C ARG A 82 6.32 -17.71 1.94
N GLU A 83 7.51 -18.24 1.72
CA GLU A 83 8.75 -17.49 1.94
C GLU A 83 8.89 -16.37 0.89
N PRO A 84 8.90 -15.08 1.27
CA PRO A 84 9.11 -14.00 0.34
C PRO A 84 10.55 -14.01 -0.21
N GLU A 85 10.69 -13.58 -1.46
CA GLU A 85 12.01 -13.34 -2.04
C GLU A 85 12.77 -12.25 -1.26
N PRO A 86 14.12 -12.28 -1.20
CA PRO A 86 14.89 -11.19 -0.62
C PRO A 86 14.51 -9.83 -1.23
N GLY A 87 14.29 -8.83 -0.38
CA GLY A 87 13.78 -7.51 -0.76
C GLY A 87 12.25 -7.37 -0.71
N PHE A 88 11.52 -8.45 -0.42
CA PHE A 88 10.05 -8.49 -0.37
C PHE A 88 9.48 -8.92 0.99
N TRP A 89 10.34 -9.09 2.01
CA TRP A 89 9.83 -9.25 3.37
C TRP A 89 9.18 -7.94 3.86
N PRO A 90 8.16 -8.00 4.74
CA PRO A 90 7.45 -6.80 5.20
C PRO A 90 8.37 -5.70 5.72
N HIS A 91 9.37 -6.04 6.55
CA HIS A 91 10.34 -5.06 7.08
C HIS A 91 11.18 -4.39 5.98
N GLU A 92 11.48 -5.08 4.89
CA GLU A 92 12.21 -4.51 3.75
C GLU A 92 11.30 -3.62 2.90
N LEU A 93 10.04 -4.01 2.72
CA LEU A 93 9.05 -3.18 2.03
C LEU A 93 8.78 -1.88 2.80
N TYR A 94 8.67 -1.96 4.14
CA TYR A 94 8.57 -0.79 5.00
C TYR A 94 9.78 0.14 4.84
N ALA A 95 11.00 -0.42 4.83
CA ALA A 95 12.22 0.35 4.64
C ALA A 95 12.25 1.09 3.29
N LYS A 96 11.71 0.50 2.21
CA LYS A 96 11.63 1.15 0.88
C LYS A 96 10.78 2.42 0.88
N ILE A 97 9.74 2.45 1.70
CA ILE A 97 8.81 3.59 1.80
C ILE A 97 9.15 4.55 2.96
N GLY A 98 10.24 4.28 3.70
CA GLY A 98 10.63 5.08 4.86
C GLY A 98 9.68 4.96 6.05
N SER A 99 9.06 3.79 6.23
CA SER A 99 8.10 3.48 7.29
C SER A 99 8.56 2.27 8.11
N SER A 100 7.75 1.86 9.07
CA SER A 100 7.88 0.63 9.84
C SER A 100 6.50 0.08 10.24
N HIS A 101 6.46 -1.16 10.71
CA HIS A 101 5.23 -1.73 11.27
C HIS A 101 4.72 -0.92 12.48
N ALA A 102 5.61 -0.36 13.29
CA ALA A 102 5.23 0.48 14.42
C ALA A 102 4.59 1.81 13.97
N ASP A 103 5.16 2.45 12.94
CA ASP A 103 4.59 3.67 12.36
C ASP A 103 3.21 3.41 11.76
N ALA A 104 3.04 2.27 11.08
CA ALA A 104 1.76 1.84 10.53
C ALA A 104 0.70 1.62 11.62
N LEU A 105 1.07 0.98 12.74
CA LEU A 105 0.15 0.78 13.87
C LEU A 105 -0.24 2.11 14.54
N ALA A 106 0.73 3.01 14.72
CA ALA A 106 0.47 4.33 15.28
C ALA A 106 -0.48 5.14 14.38
N ALA A 107 -0.21 5.17 13.07
CA ALA A 107 -1.05 5.84 12.09
C ALA A 107 -2.47 5.25 12.03
N ASP A 108 -2.63 3.92 12.11
CA ASP A 108 -3.95 3.27 12.12
C ASP A 108 -4.74 3.62 13.36
N ALA A 109 -4.09 3.67 14.53
CA ALA A 109 -4.71 4.11 15.78
C ALA A 109 -5.18 5.57 15.72
N GLU A 110 -4.39 6.47 15.14
CA GLU A 110 -4.77 7.87 14.91
C GLU A 110 -5.86 8.03 13.83
N HIS A 111 -5.95 7.09 12.88
CA HIS A 111 -6.96 7.10 11.83
C HIS A 111 -8.38 6.94 12.38
N ALA A 112 -8.53 6.35 13.58
CA ALA A 112 -9.77 6.28 14.34
C ALA A 112 -10.35 7.67 14.68
N GLU A 113 -9.48 8.66 14.85
CA GLU A 113 -9.81 9.95 15.47
C GLU A 113 -10.08 11.06 14.45
N ARG A 114 -9.82 10.82 13.16
CA ARG A 114 -10.03 11.83 12.12
C ARG A 114 -11.52 11.95 11.79
N PRO A 115 -12.19 13.06 12.15
CA PRO A 115 -13.58 13.26 11.77
C PRO A 115 -13.68 13.29 10.25
N SER A 116 -14.63 12.53 9.71
CA SER A 116 -15.00 12.56 8.29
C SER A 116 -15.36 14.00 7.92
N THR A 117 -14.42 14.76 7.34
CA THR A 117 -14.72 16.09 6.84
C THR A 117 -15.67 15.94 5.66
N ASN A 118 -16.86 16.51 5.85
CA ASN A 118 -18.01 16.50 4.96
C ASN A 118 -17.78 17.41 3.75
#